data_AF-A0A4U5PHF9-F1
#
_entry.id   AF-A0A4U5PHF9-F1
#
_cell.length_a   1.000
_cell.length_b   1.000
_cell.length_c   1.000
_cell.angle_alpha   90.00
_cell.angle_beta   90.00
_cell.angle_gamma   90.00
#
_symmetry.space_group_name_H-M   'P 1'
#
loop_
_entity.id
_entity.type
_entity.pdbx_description
1 polymer ?
#
loop_
_entity_poly.entity_id
_entity_poly.type
_entity_poly.pdbx_seq_one_letter_code
_entity_poly.pdbx_strand_id
1 'polypeptide(L)'
;MTARSTINPEIWHAGYGNDKLCLSSKIALVACFGCAFWLFLAVPRTDKSAHCNSHTQATHTATPRRRREDAPSDQLHEFRPHVSEPHADKDACKTHALRKKHTRLWAHIATMVAPAFRCVWLKSHASEIRRINMALAWQDACVWNYGDAFKGMKTPIGSTAEMGLENRPDSTQIVDALVYNHVKRLNPGALVGIFSKERCIELERDDHHYSSKSLPKMLRFYHKKVPRMRNTISPERADPKRCPAKIPAKQARIQEIQVKPEELKRELPRKRKMTKPVKPNHSQKVHKKLKPMEQTLEDPKRELFGHEKFCELPNLKKATNLALFSHFTRKSQDNVLEELFSQEERERYRSLDESINVPTIKRMLLLDKIEKLRVVKRAYLPIWKCQLCKTTIKGILVFLLRHIGQHEDLPCYCFIDGCDKYLKSEGSLVKHLQCFHNLMVPDMNSYQYHRLREIRETYLRESRKYLDRYFPPESFVGFCDQKRRDRANFEDSECRKCGKMVESATSRRQHVAGHISALFECVLTGCNFLATTFTFSKHLKRVHSKKLKDLTKEELFEYKTARLKFTKAVNNALPDYFPYKTKIEEED
;
A
#
# COMPACT_ATOMS: atom_id res chain seq x y z
N MET A 1 24.23 15.14 -71.81
CA MET A 1 23.87 16.50 -72.25
C MET A 1 22.68 16.90 -71.40
N THR A 2 22.70 17.80 -70.42
CA THR A 2 23.40 19.08 -70.23
C THR A 2 23.56 19.32 -68.73
N ALA A 3 24.74 19.80 -68.31
CA ALA A 3 24.98 20.36 -66.99
C ALA A 3 24.51 21.82 -66.94
N ARG A 4 24.05 22.30 -65.79
CA ARG A 4 24.08 23.72 -65.43
C ARG A 4 24.30 23.91 -63.93
N SER A 5 25.45 24.52 -63.66
CA SER A 5 25.91 25.23 -62.47
C SER A 5 25.01 26.40 -62.08
N THR A 6 25.05 26.81 -60.80
CA THR A 6 25.46 28.16 -60.31
C THR A 6 25.26 28.22 -58.78
N ILE A 7 26.32 28.37 -57.97
CA ILE A 7 26.95 29.62 -57.46
C ILE A 7 26.19 30.25 -56.27
N ASN A 8 26.93 30.35 -55.16
CA ASN A 8 26.70 31.07 -53.90
C ASN A 8 26.58 32.60 -54.10
N PRO A 9 26.06 33.36 -53.12
CA PRO A 9 26.99 34.18 -52.34
C PRO A 9 26.62 34.39 -50.86
N GLU A 10 27.68 34.58 -50.07
CA GLU A 10 27.68 35.18 -48.73
C GLU A 10 27.22 36.65 -48.74
N ILE A 11 26.82 37.20 -47.59
CA ILE A 11 27.40 38.44 -47.01
C ILE A 11 26.84 38.77 -45.59
N TRP A 12 27.77 38.88 -44.61
CA TRP A 12 27.96 39.81 -43.46
C TRP A 12 26.83 40.05 -42.40
N HIS A 13 27.06 40.24 -41.09
CA HIS A 13 28.03 41.09 -40.38
C HIS A 13 28.26 40.64 -38.92
N ALA A 14 29.49 40.90 -38.44
CA ALA A 14 29.97 41.41 -37.12
C ALA A 14 29.44 40.79 -35.80
N GLY A 15 30.20 40.58 -34.72
CA GLY A 15 31.48 41.11 -34.21
C GLY A 15 31.41 41.13 -32.66
N TYR A 16 32.56 41.18 -31.98
CA TYR A 16 32.83 41.14 -30.52
C TYR A 16 32.87 39.73 -29.88
N GLY A 17 33.92 39.27 -29.20
CA GLY A 17 35.08 39.94 -28.60
C GLY A 17 35.04 39.79 -27.07
N ASN A 18 35.83 38.85 -26.55
CA ASN A 18 36.35 38.64 -25.18
C ASN A 18 35.59 39.20 -23.95
N ASP A 19 35.37 38.34 -22.94
CA ASP A 19 36.15 38.46 -21.69
C ASP A 19 35.91 37.34 -20.68
N LYS A 20 37.02 36.85 -20.12
CA LYS A 20 37.11 36.10 -18.88
C LYS A 20 36.64 37.02 -17.74
N LEU A 21 35.63 36.63 -16.98
CA LEU A 21 35.35 37.23 -15.68
C LEU A 21 35.00 36.21 -14.60
N CYS A 22 35.59 36.50 -13.44
CA CYS A 22 35.75 35.71 -12.24
C CYS A 22 34.50 35.05 -11.65
N LEU A 23 34.77 33.85 -11.15
CA LEU A 23 34.01 33.11 -10.16
C LEU A 23 34.09 33.82 -8.78
N SER A 24 33.40 34.95 -8.59
CA SER A 24 33.28 35.57 -7.24
C SER A 24 31.93 36.21 -6.90
N SER A 25 30.92 36.21 -7.78
CA SER A 25 29.66 36.94 -7.53
C SER A 25 28.45 36.09 -7.11
N LYS A 26 28.58 34.78 -6.87
CA LYS A 26 27.46 33.93 -6.43
C LYS A 26 27.34 33.71 -4.92
N ILE A 27 28.26 34.26 -4.11
CA ILE A 27 28.19 34.18 -2.64
C ILE A 27 27.46 35.38 -2.01
N ALA A 28 27.25 36.47 -2.76
CA ALA A 28 26.60 37.69 -2.23
C ALA A 28 25.05 37.63 -2.16
N LEU A 29 24.39 36.65 -2.80
CA LEU A 29 22.93 36.56 -2.83
C LEU A 29 22.31 35.76 -1.68
N VAL A 30 23.12 35.07 -0.88
CA VAL A 30 22.67 34.35 0.32
C VAL A 30 22.80 35.20 1.60
N ALA A 31 23.59 36.29 1.55
CA ALA A 31 23.79 37.18 2.69
C ALA A 31 22.69 38.25 2.87
N CYS A 32 21.91 38.58 1.84
CA CYS A 32 20.90 39.66 1.92
C CYS A 32 19.54 39.24 2.50
N PHE A 33 19.24 37.94 2.63
CA PHE A 33 17.98 37.49 3.25
C PHE A 33 18.04 37.38 4.78
N GLY A 34 19.23 37.49 5.39
CA GLY A 34 19.42 37.36 6.84
C GLY A 34 19.13 38.62 7.66
N CYS A 35 19.13 39.81 7.05
CA CYS A 35 19.02 41.08 7.78
C CYS A 35 17.62 41.72 7.81
N ALA A 36 16.65 41.23 7.02
CA ALA A 36 15.32 41.83 6.95
C ALA A 36 14.32 41.31 8.01
N PHE A 37 14.69 40.33 8.83
CA PHE A 37 13.76 39.68 9.77
C PHE A 37 13.82 40.21 11.21
N TRP A 38 14.66 41.22 11.49
CA TRP A 38 14.89 41.74 12.85
C TRP A 38 14.29 43.13 13.13
N LEU A 39 13.47 43.66 12.23
CA LEU A 39 12.87 45.01 12.36
C LEU A 39 11.34 45.04 12.52
N PHE A 40 10.69 43.91 12.85
CA PHE A 40 9.22 43.85 12.96
C PHE A 40 8.62 43.38 14.30
N LEU A 41 9.40 43.28 15.38
CA LEU A 41 8.86 42.91 16.70
C LEU A 41 9.27 43.89 17.79
N ALA A 42 8.71 45.11 17.73
CA ALA A 42 8.61 46.00 18.88
C ALA A 42 7.47 47.01 18.68
N VAL A 43 6.22 46.58 18.91
CA VAL A 43 5.12 47.51 19.26
C VAL A 43 4.29 46.88 20.39
N PRO A 44 4.12 47.56 21.53
CA PRO A 44 3.38 47.03 22.67
C PRO A 44 1.87 47.16 22.48
N ARG A 45 1.12 46.15 22.94
CA ARG A 45 -0.34 46.19 23.08
C ARG A 45 -0.72 47.12 24.23
N THR A 46 -1.56 48.10 23.94
CA THR A 46 -2.32 48.85 24.95
C THR A 46 -3.77 48.39 24.93
N ASP A 47 -4.28 48.02 26.10
CA ASP A 47 -5.71 47.95 26.39
C ASP A 47 -6.35 49.34 26.28
N LYS A 48 -7.60 49.40 25.81
CA LYS A 48 -8.61 50.38 26.24
C LYS A 48 -10.02 49.99 25.78
N SER A 49 -10.95 50.20 26.70
CA SER A 49 -12.40 50.05 26.64
C SER A 49 -13.11 51.32 26.14
N ALA A 50 -14.41 51.17 25.82
CA ALA A 50 -15.45 52.20 25.59
C ALA A 50 -15.24 53.10 24.34
N HIS A 51 -16.23 53.49 23.53
CA HIS A 51 -17.63 53.86 23.80
C HIS A 51 -18.46 53.86 22.49
N CYS A 52 -19.77 53.67 22.67
CA CYS A 52 -20.99 53.95 21.89
C CYS A 52 -21.06 54.67 20.52
N ASN A 53 -22.20 54.37 19.89
CA ASN A 53 -23.02 55.12 18.91
C ASN A 53 -22.57 55.06 17.45
N SER A 54 -23.42 54.97 16.43
CA SER A 54 -24.86 54.72 16.24
C SER A 54 -25.05 54.96 14.73
N HIS A 55 -25.68 54.07 13.97
CA HIS A 55 -26.68 54.45 12.97
C HIS A 55 -27.31 53.23 12.27
N THR A 56 -28.61 53.18 12.50
CA THR A 56 -29.72 52.66 11.68
C THR A 56 -29.45 52.36 10.20
N GLN A 57 -29.93 51.20 9.74
CA GLN A 57 -31.05 51.15 8.79
C GLN A 57 -31.75 49.78 8.85
N ALA A 58 -33.05 49.84 9.14
CA ALA A 58 -33.98 48.73 9.16
C ALA A 58 -34.72 48.66 7.82
N THR A 59 -35.07 47.45 7.38
CA THR A 59 -36.21 47.23 6.49
C THR A 59 -37.12 46.17 7.10
N HIS A 60 -38.33 46.60 7.42
CA HIS A 60 -39.44 45.81 7.90
C HIS A 60 -40.06 45.00 6.75
N THR A 61 -40.55 43.80 7.04
CA THR A 61 -41.77 43.27 6.41
C THR A 61 -42.59 42.52 7.45
N ALA A 62 -43.87 42.88 7.49
CA ALA A 62 -44.83 42.58 8.54
C ALA A 62 -45.53 41.23 8.34
N THR A 63 -45.99 40.64 9.44
CA THR A 63 -46.97 39.54 9.48
C THR A 63 -48.21 40.04 10.22
N PRO A 64 -49.45 39.71 9.81
CA PRO A 64 -50.64 40.14 10.54
C PRO A 64 -51.11 39.12 11.59
N ARG A 65 -51.86 39.65 12.54
CA ARG A 65 -52.29 39.10 13.84
C ARG A 65 -53.81 38.91 13.82
N ARG A 66 -54.34 37.81 14.40
CA ARG A 66 -55.72 37.59 14.94
C ARG A 66 -55.74 36.16 15.54
N ARG A 67 -56.48 35.78 16.59
CA ARG A 67 -57.27 36.40 17.67
C ARG A 67 -57.46 35.30 18.76
N ARG A 68 -57.99 35.69 19.93
CA ARG A 68 -58.09 35.03 21.26
C ARG A 68 -58.98 33.78 21.41
N GLU A 69 -58.88 33.19 22.62
CA GLU A 69 -59.88 32.51 23.52
C GLU A 69 -59.41 31.07 23.88
N ASP A 70 -59.38 30.53 25.10
CA ASP A 70 -59.70 30.95 26.49
C ASP A 70 -58.96 30.02 27.50
N ALA A 71 -58.88 30.44 28.77
CA ALA A 71 -58.37 29.68 29.94
C ALA A 71 -59.47 28.76 30.56
N PRO A 72 -59.24 27.91 31.62
CA PRO A 72 -58.78 28.35 32.96
C PRO A 72 -57.82 27.42 33.76
N SER A 73 -57.24 28.06 34.79
CA SER A 73 -56.56 27.71 36.06
C SER A 73 -56.46 26.25 36.58
N ASP A 74 -55.34 25.92 37.26
CA ASP A 74 -55.20 26.03 38.74
C ASP A 74 -53.82 25.65 39.33
N GLN A 75 -53.40 26.44 40.33
CA GLN A 75 -52.56 26.16 41.54
C GLN A 75 -51.08 25.69 41.38
N LEU A 76 -50.07 26.00 42.21
CA LEU A 76 -49.69 26.97 43.26
C LEU A 76 -48.50 26.29 44.01
N HIS A 77 -47.31 26.91 44.12
CA HIS A 77 -46.59 27.09 45.40
C HIS A 77 -45.23 27.78 45.24
N GLU A 78 -45.08 28.88 45.98
CA GLU A 78 -43.86 29.62 46.29
C GLU A 78 -42.92 28.85 47.24
N PHE A 79 -41.63 29.20 47.26
CA PHE A 79 -40.96 29.80 48.44
C PHE A 79 -39.48 30.17 48.14
N ARG A 80 -39.11 31.38 48.55
CA ARG A 80 -37.76 31.95 48.81
C ARG A 80 -37.86 32.62 50.20
N PRO A 81 -36.83 33.26 50.82
CA PRO A 81 -35.38 33.35 50.55
C PRO A 81 -34.54 33.25 51.86
N HIS A 82 -33.21 33.50 51.81
CA HIS A 82 -32.57 34.53 52.65
C HIS A 82 -31.10 34.81 52.28
N VAL A 83 -30.70 36.06 52.58
CA VAL A 83 -29.47 36.81 52.28
C VAL A 83 -28.57 36.85 53.53
N SER A 84 -27.24 36.87 53.37
CA SER A 84 -26.33 37.61 54.28
C SER A 84 -24.95 37.88 53.64
N GLU A 85 -24.53 39.14 53.66
CA GLU A 85 -23.16 39.68 53.63
C GLU A 85 -22.93 40.33 55.03
N PRO A 86 -21.80 40.97 55.40
CA PRO A 86 -20.46 41.12 54.79
C PRO A 86 -19.28 41.00 55.81
N HIS A 87 -18.02 41.23 55.41
CA HIS A 87 -17.11 42.20 56.05
C HIS A 87 -15.73 42.30 55.35
N ALA A 88 -15.23 43.53 55.30
CA ALA A 88 -13.96 43.99 54.71
C ALA A 88 -12.76 43.84 55.66
N ASP A 89 -11.53 43.85 55.14
CA ASP A 89 -10.51 44.76 55.66
C ASP A 89 -9.29 45.00 54.75
N LYS A 90 -8.61 46.11 55.06
CA LYS A 90 -7.64 46.86 54.26
C LYS A 90 -6.16 46.48 54.51
N ASP A 91 -5.33 47.09 53.65
CA ASP A 91 -4.03 47.72 53.94
C ASP A 91 -2.71 47.07 53.49
N ALA A 92 -2.07 47.84 52.58
CA ALA A 92 -0.69 48.32 52.58
C ALA A 92 0.49 47.33 52.58
N CYS A 93 1.36 47.43 51.56
CA CYS A 93 2.64 48.13 51.76
C CYS A 93 3.34 48.51 50.46
N LYS A 94 4.11 49.60 50.60
CA LYS A 94 4.67 50.47 49.55
C LYS A 94 5.96 49.93 48.93
N THR A 95 6.12 50.29 47.66
CA THR A 95 7.33 50.27 46.82
C THR A 95 8.37 51.31 47.22
N HIS A 96 9.66 51.00 47.04
CA HIS A 96 10.70 51.98 46.63
C HIS A 96 11.84 51.29 45.82
N ALA A 97 12.11 51.83 44.63
CA ALA A 97 13.39 52.26 44.01
C ALA A 97 14.68 51.38 44.17
N LEU A 98 15.64 51.28 43.25
CA LEU A 98 15.83 51.64 41.84
C LEU A 98 17.11 50.91 41.33
N ARG A 99 17.09 50.59 40.03
CA ARG A 99 18.16 50.24 39.07
C ARG A 99 19.64 50.39 39.48
N LYS A 100 20.44 49.36 39.14
CA LYS A 100 21.57 49.39 38.16
C LYS A 100 22.38 48.06 38.18
N LYS A 101 21.91 46.97 37.52
CA LYS A 101 22.74 45.77 37.20
C LYS A 101 22.27 44.97 35.96
N HIS A 102 21.87 45.63 34.85
CA HIS A 102 21.32 44.92 33.69
C HIS A 102 22.32 44.48 32.60
N THR A 103 23.58 44.90 32.63
CA THR A 103 24.55 44.56 31.56
C THR A 103 25.25 43.21 31.76
N ARG A 104 25.38 42.70 33.00
CA ARG A 104 25.99 41.37 33.25
C ARG A 104 25.03 40.20 33.00
N LEU A 105 23.72 40.42 33.15
CA LEU A 105 22.71 39.38 32.93
C LEU A 105 22.54 39.04 31.43
N TRP A 106 22.65 40.03 30.54
CA TRP A 106 22.52 39.79 29.10
C TRP A 106 23.74 39.07 28.48
N ALA A 107 24.95 39.29 28.99
CA ALA A 107 26.14 38.54 28.57
C ALA A 107 26.07 37.05 28.98
N HIS A 108 25.44 36.75 30.12
CA HIS A 108 25.25 35.38 30.59
C HIS A 108 24.10 34.65 29.87
N ILE A 109 23.05 35.37 29.47
CA ILE A 109 21.97 34.81 28.64
C ILE A 109 22.48 34.54 27.21
N ALA A 110 23.29 35.41 26.63
CA ALA A 110 23.85 35.23 25.28
C ALA A 110 24.76 34.00 25.17
N THR A 111 25.51 33.67 26.23
CA THR A 111 26.39 32.49 26.27
C THR A 111 25.64 31.16 26.45
N MET A 112 24.46 31.18 27.09
CA MET A 112 23.63 29.97 27.25
C MET A 112 22.69 29.70 26.07
N VAL A 113 22.27 30.72 25.33
CA VAL A 113 21.29 30.56 24.22
C VAL A 113 21.95 30.06 22.93
N ALA A 114 23.22 30.39 22.68
CA ALA A 114 23.91 30.01 21.43
C ALA A 114 24.10 28.49 21.22
N PRO A 115 24.50 27.69 22.24
CA PRO A 115 24.60 26.23 22.07
C PRO A 115 23.24 25.55 21.94
N ALA A 116 22.21 26.05 22.64
CA ALA A 116 20.85 25.52 22.59
C ALA A 116 20.19 25.75 21.22
N PHE A 117 20.37 26.93 20.61
CA PHE A 117 19.89 27.20 19.26
C PHE A 117 20.62 26.38 18.20
N ARG A 118 21.93 26.17 18.34
CA ARG A 118 22.70 25.30 17.42
C ARG A 118 22.20 23.86 17.45
N CYS A 119 21.80 23.37 18.62
CA CYS A 119 21.27 22.02 18.80
C CYS A 119 19.84 21.84 18.27
N VAL A 120 18.99 22.88 18.39
CA VAL A 120 17.64 22.89 17.82
C VAL A 120 17.66 23.08 16.31
N TRP A 121 18.52 23.95 15.78
CA TRP A 121 18.65 24.21 14.35
C TRP A 121 19.20 23.00 13.58
N LEU A 122 20.20 22.31 14.12
CA LEU A 122 20.72 21.05 13.54
C LEU A 122 19.68 19.91 13.57
N LYS A 123 18.76 19.91 14.55
CA LYS A 123 17.64 18.93 14.61
C LYS A 123 16.53 19.26 13.62
N SER A 124 16.22 20.54 13.41
CA SER A 124 15.11 20.97 12.54
C SER A 124 15.46 20.98 11.05
N HIS A 125 16.75 21.08 10.68
CA HIS A 125 17.20 21.18 9.28
C HIS A 125 18.10 20.02 8.81
N ALA A 126 18.10 18.89 9.52
CA ALA A 126 18.87 17.70 9.16
C ALA A 126 18.55 17.14 7.76
N SER A 127 17.35 17.39 7.22
CA SER A 127 16.97 17.03 5.85
C SER A 127 17.54 17.95 4.78
N GLU A 128 17.67 19.25 5.07
CA GLU A 128 18.26 20.24 4.15
C GLU A 128 19.77 20.01 4.03
N ILE A 129 20.46 19.76 5.14
CA ILE A 129 21.89 19.46 5.18
C ILE A 129 22.21 18.17 4.39
N ARG A 130 21.34 17.15 4.46
CA ARG A 130 21.49 15.93 3.65
C ARG A 130 21.28 16.20 2.15
N ARG A 131 20.37 17.11 1.78
CA ARG A 131 20.17 17.47 0.36
C ARG A 131 21.38 18.23 -0.20
N ILE A 132 21.97 19.13 0.57
CA ILE A 132 23.17 19.88 0.17
C ILE A 132 24.37 18.93 0.03
N ASN A 133 24.58 18.02 0.99
CA ASN A 133 25.66 17.03 0.91
C ASN A 133 25.46 16.02 -0.23
N MET A 134 24.22 15.68 -0.57
CA MET A 134 23.92 14.86 -1.76
C MET A 134 24.13 15.62 -3.07
N ALA A 135 23.83 16.92 -3.13
CA ALA A 135 24.06 17.74 -4.32
C ALA A 135 25.56 17.94 -4.60
N LEU A 136 26.37 18.12 -3.56
CA LEU A 136 27.83 18.21 -3.66
C LEU A 136 28.45 16.86 -4.07
N ALA A 137 28.01 15.75 -3.47
CA ALA A 137 28.46 14.40 -3.87
C ALA A 137 28.01 14.03 -5.31
N TRP A 138 26.94 14.63 -5.81
CA TRP A 138 26.48 14.44 -7.19
C TRP A 138 27.26 15.31 -8.18
N GLN A 139 27.71 16.51 -7.77
CA GLN A 139 28.63 17.32 -8.58
C GLN A 139 30.02 16.67 -8.71
N ASP A 140 30.55 16.09 -7.63
CA ASP A 140 31.83 15.37 -7.66
C ASP A 140 31.78 14.10 -8.54
N ALA A 141 30.62 13.44 -8.61
CA ALA A 141 30.40 12.27 -9.47
C ALA A 141 30.28 12.61 -10.96
N CYS A 142 29.85 13.84 -11.30
CA CYS A 142 29.67 14.28 -12.69
C CYS A 142 30.97 14.80 -13.33
N VAL A 143 32.00 15.13 -12.55
CA VAL A 143 33.29 15.65 -13.08
C VAL A 143 34.27 14.53 -13.46
N TRP A 144 34.01 13.27 -13.06
CA TRP A 144 34.97 12.17 -13.24
C TRP A 144 34.67 11.18 -14.37
N ASN A 145 33.59 11.36 -15.13
CA ASN A 145 33.26 10.48 -16.25
C ASN A 145 32.71 11.30 -17.41
N TYR A 146 33.61 11.86 -18.24
CA TYR A 146 33.43 12.00 -19.69
C TYR A 146 34.75 12.52 -20.28
N GLY A 147 35.59 11.59 -20.71
CA GLY A 147 36.80 11.86 -21.48
C GLY A 147 37.19 10.60 -22.23
N ASP A 148 36.97 10.62 -23.55
CA ASP A 148 37.55 9.72 -24.55
C ASP A 148 37.08 8.27 -24.62
N ALA A 149 35.96 8.08 -25.32
CA ALA A 149 35.89 7.13 -26.44
C ALA A 149 34.52 7.30 -27.13
N PHE A 150 34.51 7.62 -28.42
CA PHE A 150 33.58 7.17 -29.46
C PHE A 150 33.56 8.17 -30.63
N LYS A 151 34.43 7.90 -31.62
CA LYS A 151 34.21 8.32 -33.01
C LYS A 151 34.10 7.07 -33.87
N GLY A 152 32.92 6.87 -34.46
CA GLY A 152 32.75 6.10 -35.68
C GLY A 152 32.14 4.72 -35.50
N MET A 153 30.83 4.61 -35.70
CA MET A 153 30.25 3.51 -36.47
C MET A 153 28.87 3.91 -37.00
N LYS A 154 28.74 3.85 -38.33
CA LYS A 154 27.50 4.02 -39.09
C LYS A 154 26.61 2.79 -38.86
N THR A 155 25.33 3.01 -38.67
CA THR A 155 24.30 1.98 -38.57
C THR A 155 23.95 1.40 -39.94
N PRO A 156 23.59 0.11 -39.99
CA PRO A 156 22.49 -0.35 -40.83
C PRO A 156 21.32 -0.83 -39.96
N ILE A 157 20.13 -0.47 -40.43
CA ILE A 157 18.83 -0.79 -39.87
C ILE A 157 18.51 -2.27 -40.19
N GLY A 158 18.08 -3.03 -39.19
CA GLY A 158 17.39 -4.31 -39.40
C GLY A 158 17.91 -5.48 -38.56
N SER A 159 17.54 -5.54 -37.29
CA SER A 159 17.27 -6.80 -36.54
C SER A 159 16.88 -6.45 -35.10
N THR A 160 15.88 -7.16 -34.59
CA THR A 160 15.44 -7.12 -33.19
C THR A 160 16.62 -7.37 -32.27
N ALA A 161 17.07 -6.31 -31.59
CA ALA A 161 18.18 -6.35 -30.65
C ALA A 161 17.82 -7.20 -29.42
N GLU A 162 18.25 -8.46 -29.42
CA GLU A 162 18.63 -9.18 -28.19
C GLU A 162 19.85 -8.47 -27.59
N MET A 163 19.64 -7.31 -26.96
CA MET A 163 20.71 -6.61 -26.25
C MET A 163 21.17 -7.44 -25.03
N GLY A 164 22.31 -8.10 -25.17
CA GLY A 164 23.35 -8.21 -24.14
C GLY A 164 22.96 -8.83 -22.79
N LEU A 165 22.25 -9.96 -22.78
CA LEU A 165 22.03 -10.73 -21.55
C LEU A 165 23.20 -11.65 -21.15
N GLU A 166 24.21 -11.81 -22.02
CA GLU A 166 25.24 -12.85 -21.90
C GLU A 166 26.29 -12.60 -20.81
N ASN A 167 26.45 -11.38 -20.30
CA ASN A 167 27.46 -11.07 -19.27
C ASN A 167 26.87 -10.91 -17.86
N ARG A 168 25.64 -11.37 -17.61
CA ARG A 168 25.07 -11.31 -16.26
C ARG A 168 25.65 -12.46 -15.43
N PRO A 169 26.37 -12.18 -14.32
CA PRO A 169 26.95 -13.23 -13.50
C PRO A 169 25.85 -14.20 -13.05
N ASP A 170 26.14 -15.50 -13.19
CA ASP A 170 25.20 -16.53 -12.78
C ASP A 170 24.84 -16.33 -11.30
N SER A 171 23.58 -16.58 -10.96
CA SER A 171 23.09 -16.65 -9.59
C SER A 171 24.02 -17.44 -8.66
N THR A 172 24.68 -18.49 -9.15
CA THR A 172 25.64 -19.30 -8.41
C THR A 172 26.90 -18.50 -8.06
N GLN A 173 27.47 -17.75 -9.00
CA GLN A 173 28.64 -16.89 -8.77
C GLN A 173 28.35 -15.83 -7.70
N ILE A 174 27.15 -15.24 -7.72
CA ILE A 174 26.76 -14.23 -6.75
C ILE A 174 26.59 -14.85 -5.34
N VAL A 175 26.03 -16.06 -5.27
CA VAL A 175 25.91 -16.78 -3.99
C VAL A 175 27.29 -17.11 -3.45
N ASP A 176 28.18 -17.63 -4.29
CA ASP A 176 29.56 -17.93 -3.90
C ASP A 176 30.29 -16.68 -3.41
N ALA A 177 30.16 -15.53 -4.09
CA ALA A 177 30.74 -14.26 -3.65
C ALA A 177 30.18 -13.80 -2.29
N LEU A 178 28.87 -13.95 -2.07
CA LEU A 178 28.24 -13.61 -0.79
C LEU A 178 28.73 -14.52 0.35
N VAL A 179 28.89 -15.81 0.08
CA VAL A 179 29.42 -16.80 1.01
C VAL A 179 30.90 -16.52 1.29
N TYR A 180 31.71 -16.35 0.25
CA TYR A 180 33.12 -16.00 0.31
C TYR A 180 33.36 -14.76 1.17
N ASN A 181 32.68 -13.65 0.89
CA ASN A 181 32.85 -12.39 1.65
C ASN A 181 32.43 -12.50 3.11
N HIS A 182 31.52 -13.43 3.42
CA HIS A 182 31.14 -13.70 4.79
C HIS A 182 32.17 -14.58 5.49
N VAL A 183 32.56 -15.69 4.86
CA VAL A 183 33.52 -16.65 5.43
C VAL A 183 34.89 -16.03 5.59
N LYS A 184 35.40 -15.28 4.60
CA LYS A 184 36.68 -14.55 4.65
C LYS A 184 36.87 -13.75 5.94
N ARG A 185 35.78 -13.26 6.54
CA ARG A 185 35.82 -12.45 7.78
C ARG A 185 35.63 -13.26 9.05
N LEU A 186 34.92 -14.38 8.96
CA LEU A 186 34.72 -15.26 10.10
C LEU A 186 35.94 -16.16 10.31
N ASN A 187 36.40 -16.77 9.23
CA ASN A 187 37.54 -17.65 9.21
C ASN A 187 38.17 -17.66 7.79
N PRO A 188 39.20 -16.84 7.52
CA PRO A 188 39.85 -16.80 6.21
C PRO A 188 40.59 -18.11 5.86
N GLY A 189 41.00 -18.91 6.86
CA GLY A 189 41.61 -20.23 6.62
C GLY A 189 40.69 -21.17 5.86
N ALA A 190 39.38 -21.07 6.13
CA ALA A 190 38.36 -21.95 5.58
C ALA A 190 38.17 -21.80 4.08
N LEU A 191 38.59 -20.66 3.52
CA LEU A 191 38.40 -20.39 2.11
C LEU A 191 39.11 -21.42 1.22
N VAL A 192 40.28 -21.91 1.63
CA VAL A 192 41.06 -22.91 0.88
C VAL A 192 40.35 -24.26 0.84
N GLY A 193 39.54 -24.57 1.86
CA GLY A 193 38.71 -25.79 1.91
C GLY A 193 37.37 -25.66 1.18
N ILE A 194 36.87 -24.44 0.98
CA ILE A 194 35.56 -24.18 0.35
C ILE A 194 35.68 -23.99 -1.16
N PHE A 195 36.66 -23.21 -1.59
CA PHE A 195 36.83 -22.74 -2.96
C PHE A 195 38.22 -23.12 -3.46
N SER A 196 38.32 -23.50 -4.74
CA SER A 196 39.63 -23.70 -5.35
C SER A 196 40.43 -22.39 -5.31
N LYS A 197 41.76 -22.49 -5.38
CA LYS A 197 42.64 -21.31 -5.37
C LYS A 197 42.29 -20.33 -6.51
N GLU A 198 42.01 -20.85 -7.69
CA GLU A 198 41.59 -20.08 -8.87
C GLU A 198 40.26 -19.37 -8.60
N ARG A 199 39.31 -20.07 -7.98
CA ARG A 199 38.00 -19.52 -7.63
C ARG A 199 38.11 -18.43 -6.55
N CYS A 200 38.97 -18.61 -5.55
CA CYS A 200 39.27 -17.54 -4.57
C CYS A 200 39.82 -16.29 -5.26
N ILE A 201 40.73 -16.42 -6.23
CA ILE A 201 41.28 -15.28 -6.98
C ILE A 201 40.18 -14.57 -7.77
N GLU A 202 39.29 -15.31 -8.42
CA GLU A 202 38.14 -14.74 -9.12
C GLU A 202 37.21 -13.98 -8.16
N LEU A 203 36.82 -14.60 -7.05
CA LEU A 203 35.94 -13.98 -6.04
C LEU A 203 36.59 -12.78 -5.33
N GLU A 204 37.91 -12.79 -5.16
CA GLU A 204 38.67 -11.67 -4.60
C GLU A 204 38.64 -10.45 -5.53
N ARG A 205 38.73 -10.67 -6.86
CA ARG A 205 38.58 -9.59 -7.85
C ARG A 205 37.20 -8.96 -7.75
N ASP A 206 36.16 -9.75 -7.47
CA ASP A 206 34.77 -9.30 -7.37
C ASP A 206 34.36 -8.83 -5.94
N ASP A 207 35.21 -8.99 -4.92
CA ASP A 207 34.88 -8.71 -3.50
C ASP A 207 34.33 -7.29 -3.33
N HIS A 208 34.91 -6.32 -4.04
CA HIS A 208 34.53 -4.91 -3.99
C HIS A 208 33.06 -4.65 -4.41
N HIS A 209 32.42 -5.56 -5.16
CA HIS A 209 31.01 -5.46 -5.53
C HIS A 209 30.04 -5.87 -4.41
N TYR A 210 30.50 -6.65 -3.44
CA TYR A 210 29.63 -7.21 -2.39
C TYR A 210 30.12 -6.84 -1.00
N SER A 211 29.54 -5.80 -0.40
CA SER A 211 29.78 -5.50 1.01
C SER A 211 29.52 -6.74 1.88
N SER A 212 30.34 -7.00 2.90
CA SER A 212 30.08 -8.06 3.88
C SER A 212 28.76 -7.96 4.62
N LYS A 213 28.16 -6.77 4.61
CA LYS A 213 26.83 -6.53 5.17
C LYS A 213 25.74 -7.02 4.22
N SER A 214 26.05 -7.45 3.00
CA SER A 214 25.09 -7.85 1.95
C SER A 214 24.31 -9.09 2.34
N LEU A 215 24.97 -10.18 2.76
CA LEU A 215 24.28 -11.41 3.20
C LEU A 215 23.37 -11.15 4.42
N PRO A 216 23.83 -10.51 5.53
CA PRO A 216 22.95 -10.14 6.64
C PRO A 216 21.84 -9.14 6.26
N LYS A 217 22.08 -8.24 5.30
CA LYS A 217 21.07 -7.28 4.81
C LYS A 217 19.99 -7.99 3.99
N MET A 218 20.39 -8.93 3.14
CA MET A 218 19.50 -9.79 2.37
C MET A 218 18.65 -10.67 3.30
N LEU A 219 19.25 -11.27 4.32
CA LEU A 219 18.53 -12.04 5.34
C LEU A 219 17.54 -11.17 6.14
N ARG A 220 17.95 -9.98 6.58
CA ARG A 220 17.01 -9.02 7.22
C ARG A 220 15.83 -8.69 6.31
N PHE A 221 16.13 -8.51 5.02
CA PHE A 221 15.12 -8.22 4.03
C PHE A 221 14.15 -9.41 3.86
N TYR A 222 14.68 -10.62 3.78
CA TYR A 222 13.91 -11.86 3.74
C TYR A 222 12.98 -12.00 4.96
N HIS A 223 13.51 -11.87 6.19
CA HIS A 223 12.71 -11.90 7.43
C HIS A 223 11.61 -10.83 7.49
N LYS A 224 11.82 -9.67 6.84
CA LYS A 224 10.84 -8.58 6.80
C LYS A 224 9.73 -8.83 5.78
N LYS A 225 10.04 -9.53 4.68
CA LYS A 225 9.17 -9.64 3.50
C LYS A 225 8.40 -10.93 3.42
N VAL A 226 8.97 -12.02 3.92
CA VAL A 226 8.21 -13.25 4.12
C VAL A 226 7.18 -12.94 5.19
N PRO A 227 5.87 -13.01 4.86
CA PRO A 227 4.83 -12.69 5.82
C PRO A 227 4.99 -13.58 7.04
N ARG A 228 5.27 -12.97 8.20
CA ARG A 228 5.04 -13.65 9.47
C ARG A 228 3.53 -13.86 9.56
N MET A 229 3.03 -15.09 9.47
CA MET A 229 1.73 -15.37 10.03
C MET A 229 1.90 -15.26 11.53
N ARG A 230 1.79 -14.03 12.04
CA ARG A 230 1.43 -13.91 13.44
C ARG A 230 0.09 -14.61 13.55
N ASN A 231 0.08 -15.79 14.16
CA ASN A 231 -1.10 -16.42 14.69
C ASN A 231 -1.62 -15.50 15.79
N THR A 232 -2.14 -14.32 15.42
CA THR A 232 -3.08 -13.59 16.23
C THR A 232 -4.39 -14.36 16.14
N ILE A 233 -4.38 -15.56 16.70
CA ILE A 233 -5.50 -15.94 17.56
C ILE A 233 -5.45 -14.84 18.61
N SER A 234 -6.26 -13.79 18.41
CA SER A 234 -6.58 -12.92 19.53
C SER A 234 -7.00 -13.88 20.63
N PRO A 235 -6.42 -13.84 21.84
CA PRO A 235 -7.05 -14.50 22.97
C PRO A 235 -8.48 -13.97 22.93
N GLU A 236 -9.40 -14.83 22.51
CA GLU A 236 -10.80 -14.61 22.75
C GLU A 236 -10.83 -14.37 24.24
N ARG A 237 -11.16 -13.13 24.63
CA ARG A 237 -11.27 -12.79 26.04
C ARG A 237 -12.33 -13.75 26.56
N ALA A 238 -11.88 -14.82 27.21
CA ALA A 238 -12.71 -15.64 28.03
C ALA A 238 -13.23 -14.67 29.08
N ASP A 239 -14.47 -14.22 28.90
CA ASP A 239 -15.22 -13.51 29.92
C ASP A 239 -15.37 -14.50 31.07
N PRO A 240 -14.65 -14.34 32.19
CA PRO A 240 -14.74 -15.27 33.30
C PRO A 240 -15.94 -14.84 34.12
N LYS A 241 -17.16 -14.97 33.57
CA LYS A 241 -18.45 -14.74 34.23
C LYS A 241 -19.64 -15.04 33.29
N ARG A 242 -19.75 -16.28 32.84
CA ARG A 242 -21.07 -16.82 32.46
C ARG A 242 -21.20 -18.26 32.95
N CYS A 243 -21.94 -18.42 34.04
CA CYS A 243 -22.27 -19.72 34.64
C CYS A 243 -23.02 -20.62 33.64
N PRO A 244 -22.94 -21.96 33.80
CA PRO A 244 -23.57 -22.90 32.89
C PRO A 244 -25.07 -22.99 33.17
N ALA A 245 -25.89 -22.47 32.24
CA ALA A 245 -27.30 -22.84 32.19
C ALA A 245 -27.39 -24.27 31.64
N LYS A 246 -27.95 -25.16 32.45
CA LYS A 246 -28.27 -26.55 32.15
C LYS A 246 -29.00 -26.66 30.82
N ILE A 247 -28.50 -27.51 29.92
CA ILE A 247 -29.23 -27.99 28.75
C ILE A 247 -30.20 -29.07 29.25
N PRO A 248 -31.53 -28.94 29.10
CA PRO A 248 -32.43 -30.08 29.19
C PRO A 248 -32.52 -30.73 27.81
N ALA A 249 -32.10 -31.99 27.74
CA ALA A 249 -32.43 -32.89 26.64
C ALA A 249 -33.95 -33.10 26.60
N LYS A 250 -34.60 -32.79 25.47
CA LYS A 250 -35.85 -33.46 25.05
C LYS A 250 -35.92 -33.53 23.53
N GLN A 251 -35.78 -34.76 23.03
CA GLN A 251 -36.42 -35.22 21.81
C GLN A 251 -37.95 -35.33 22.02
N ALA A 252 -38.66 -35.29 20.90
CA ALA A 252 -40.02 -35.77 20.63
C ALA A 252 -41.16 -34.72 20.56
N ARG A 253 -42.00 -34.97 19.54
CA ARG A 253 -43.32 -34.42 19.18
C ARG A 253 -43.35 -33.09 18.42
N ILE A 254 -43.27 -33.21 17.10
CA ILE A 254 -44.09 -32.39 16.19
C ILE A 254 -45.48 -33.03 16.22
N GLN A 255 -46.44 -32.37 16.87
CA GLN A 255 -47.86 -32.62 16.67
C GLN A 255 -48.35 -31.71 15.53
N GLU A 256 -49.17 -32.30 14.69
CA GLU A 256 -49.97 -31.69 13.64
C GLU A 256 -50.72 -30.46 14.17
N ILE A 257 -50.59 -29.34 13.46
CA ILE A 257 -51.61 -28.30 13.45
C ILE A 257 -52.27 -28.38 12.08
N GLN A 258 -53.48 -28.93 12.09
CA GLN A 258 -54.44 -28.76 10.99
C GLN A 258 -54.79 -27.27 10.90
N VAL A 259 -54.55 -26.67 9.75
CA VAL A 259 -55.18 -25.40 9.37
C VAL A 259 -56.06 -25.69 8.16
N LYS A 260 -57.37 -25.52 8.37
CA LYS A 260 -58.39 -25.51 7.30
C LYS A 260 -58.21 -24.26 6.43
N PRO A 261 -58.50 -24.34 5.11
CA PRO A 261 -58.32 -23.23 4.19
C PRO A 261 -59.57 -22.33 4.15
N GLU A 262 -59.35 -21.02 4.17
CA GLU A 262 -60.37 -20.03 3.90
C GLU A 262 -60.08 -19.37 2.54
N GLU A 263 -61.05 -19.46 1.65
CA GLU A 263 -60.99 -19.01 0.27
C GLU A 263 -60.84 -17.48 0.18
N LEU A 264 -59.87 -17.01 -0.62
CA LEU A 264 -59.94 -15.67 -1.18
C LEU A 264 -59.60 -15.72 -2.67
N LYS A 265 -60.65 -15.77 -3.48
CA LYS A 265 -60.61 -15.48 -4.92
C LYS A 265 -60.07 -14.07 -5.13
N ARG A 266 -59.03 -13.91 -5.92
CA ARG A 266 -58.77 -12.68 -6.69
C ARG A 266 -57.94 -12.97 -7.94
N GLU A 267 -58.25 -12.18 -8.94
CA GLU A 267 -58.11 -12.46 -10.37
C GLU A 267 -56.68 -12.33 -10.91
N LEU A 268 -56.49 -13.02 -12.03
CA LEU A 268 -55.41 -12.91 -13.03
C LEU A 268 -55.03 -11.45 -13.38
N PRO A 269 -53.78 -11.17 -13.82
CA PRO A 269 -53.56 -11.23 -15.26
C PRO A 269 -52.17 -11.70 -15.76
N ARG A 270 -52.22 -12.18 -17.01
CA ARG A 270 -51.16 -12.23 -18.04
C ARG A 270 -50.17 -13.40 -18.02
N LYS A 271 -50.61 -14.45 -18.74
CA LYS A 271 -49.79 -15.46 -19.43
C LYS A 271 -48.66 -14.80 -20.23
N ARG A 272 -47.42 -14.93 -19.77
CA ARG A 272 -46.25 -14.96 -20.69
C ARG A 272 -46.20 -16.37 -21.28
N LYS A 273 -46.29 -16.47 -22.61
CA LYS A 273 -46.08 -17.71 -23.36
C LYS A 273 -44.69 -18.26 -22.99
N MET A 274 -44.64 -19.36 -22.25
CA MET A 274 -43.43 -20.16 -22.15
C MET A 274 -43.21 -20.85 -23.49
N THR A 275 -42.15 -20.47 -24.18
CA THR A 275 -41.58 -21.24 -25.28
C THR A 275 -41.19 -22.61 -24.73
N LYS A 276 -41.65 -23.67 -25.40
CA LYS A 276 -41.38 -25.07 -25.06
C LYS A 276 -39.87 -25.29 -24.86
N PRO A 277 -39.43 -26.06 -23.85
CA PRO A 277 -38.03 -26.43 -23.74
C PRO A 277 -37.67 -27.30 -24.95
N VAL A 278 -36.81 -26.77 -25.80
CA VAL A 278 -36.12 -27.54 -26.83
C VAL A 278 -35.29 -28.59 -26.10
N LYS A 279 -35.59 -29.87 -26.36
CA LYS A 279 -34.81 -31.00 -25.89
C LYS A 279 -33.35 -30.78 -26.29
N PRO A 280 -32.39 -30.75 -25.36
CA PRO A 280 -30.98 -30.69 -25.75
C PRO A 280 -30.62 -32.01 -26.41
N ASN A 281 -30.30 -31.92 -27.70
CA ASN A 281 -29.79 -33.03 -28.46
C ASN A 281 -28.55 -33.61 -27.77
N HIS A 282 -28.64 -34.92 -27.61
CA HIS A 282 -27.59 -35.88 -27.35
C HIS A 282 -26.21 -35.41 -27.82
N SER A 283 -25.45 -34.80 -26.91
CA SER A 283 -24.02 -34.57 -27.11
C SER A 283 -23.33 -35.88 -26.78
N GLN A 284 -22.71 -36.48 -27.78
CA GLN A 284 -21.83 -37.64 -27.63
C GLN A 284 -20.79 -37.34 -26.55
N LYS A 285 -20.82 -38.14 -25.47
CA LYS A 285 -19.76 -38.21 -24.48
C LYS A 285 -18.49 -38.72 -25.17
N VAL A 286 -17.67 -37.82 -25.68
CA VAL A 286 -16.25 -38.10 -25.88
C VAL A 286 -15.62 -38.13 -24.49
N HIS A 287 -15.61 -39.31 -23.88
CA HIS A 287 -14.74 -39.60 -22.75
C HIS A 287 -13.29 -39.50 -23.24
N LYS A 288 -12.75 -38.28 -23.24
CA LYS A 288 -11.30 -38.10 -23.33
C LYS A 288 -10.75 -38.60 -21.99
N LYS A 289 -10.40 -39.90 -21.96
CA LYS A 289 -9.58 -40.54 -20.94
C LYS A 289 -8.31 -39.70 -20.80
N LEU A 290 -8.33 -38.70 -19.93
CA LEU A 290 -7.11 -38.15 -19.35
C LEU A 290 -6.53 -39.32 -18.55
N LYS A 291 -5.51 -39.96 -19.13
CA LYS A 291 -4.68 -40.90 -18.38
C LYS A 291 -4.26 -40.20 -17.08
N PRO A 292 -4.44 -40.80 -15.90
CA PRO A 292 -3.76 -40.36 -14.70
C PRO A 292 -2.28 -40.41 -15.05
N MET A 293 -1.68 -39.25 -15.25
CA MET A 293 -0.24 -39.14 -15.31
C MET A 293 0.20 -39.23 -13.86
N GLU A 294 0.28 -40.46 -13.35
CA GLU A 294 1.07 -40.82 -12.17
C GLU A 294 2.53 -40.56 -12.53
N GLN A 295 2.90 -39.28 -12.59
CA GLN A 295 4.25 -38.90 -12.24
C GLN A 295 4.36 -39.23 -10.77
N THR A 296 5.16 -40.24 -10.46
CA THR A 296 5.90 -40.40 -9.20
C THR A 296 6.74 -39.15 -8.99
N LEU A 297 6.07 -38.05 -8.67
CA LEU A 297 6.65 -36.88 -8.07
C LEU A 297 6.92 -37.31 -6.63
N GLU A 298 8.10 -37.87 -6.39
CA GLU A 298 8.58 -38.18 -5.04
C GLU A 298 8.21 -37.03 -4.12
N ASP A 299 7.52 -37.38 -3.03
CA ASP A 299 6.64 -36.50 -2.28
C ASP A 299 7.34 -35.18 -1.89
N PRO A 300 7.16 -34.06 -2.63
CA PRO A 300 7.81 -32.78 -2.30
C PRO A 300 7.16 -32.13 -1.06
N LYS A 301 6.31 -32.88 -0.35
CA LYS A 301 5.43 -32.40 0.72
C LYS A 301 6.19 -31.91 1.94
N ARG A 302 7.44 -32.36 2.18
CA ARG A 302 8.23 -31.90 3.34
C ARG A 302 9.01 -30.60 3.09
N GLU A 303 9.37 -30.26 1.85
CA GLU A 303 10.37 -29.23 1.59
C GLU A 303 9.87 -27.79 1.48
N LEU A 304 8.57 -27.51 1.57
CA LEU A 304 8.05 -26.16 1.26
C LEU A 304 7.25 -25.48 2.39
N PHE A 305 6.92 -26.22 3.45
CA PHE A 305 6.24 -25.68 4.62
C PHE A 305 7.22 -25.56 5.79
N GLY A 306 7.72 -24.35 6.04
CA GLY A 306 8.54 -24.12 7.25
C GLY A 306 9.45 -22.90 7.24
N HIS A 307 9.52 -22.14 6.14
CA HIS A 307 10.27 -20.87 6.14
C HIS A 307 9.76 -19.87 7.18
N GLU A 308 8.52 -20.03 7.65
CA GLU A 308 7.98 -19.24 8.76
C GLU A 308 8.83 -19.39 10.03
N LYS A 309 9.13 -20.62 10.45
CA LYS A 309 9.98 -20.88 11.62
C LYS A 309 11.38 -20.27 11.46
N PHE A 310 11.94 -20.32 10.24
CA PHE A 310 13.20 -19.63 9.94
C PHE A 310 13.08 -18.12 10.14
N CYS A 311 11.99 -17.52 9.67
CA CYS A 311 11.73 -16.08 9.78
C CYS A 311 11.42 -15.61 11.22
N GLU A 312 11.05 -16.55 12.10
CA GLU A 312 10.80 -16.34 13.53
C GLU A 312 12.07 -16.30 14.37
N LEU A 313 13.22 -16.74 13.85
CA LEU A 313 14.49 -16.66 14.56
C LEU A 313 14.78 -15.20 14.96
N PRO A 314 14.87 -14.88 16.26
CA PRO A 314 14.96 -13.49 16.73
C PRO A 314 16.34 -12.89 16.45
N ASN A 315 17.37 -13.73 16.41
CA ASN A 315 18.75 -13.31 16.20
C ASN A 315 19.16 -13.49 14.73
N LEU A 316 19.42 -12.37 14.05
CA LEU A 316 19.87 -12.35 12.66
C LEU A 316 21.20 -13.09 12.45
N LYS A 317 22.14 -13.01 13.41
CA LYS A 317 23.41 -13.74 13.35
C LYS A 317 23.13 -15.25 13.32
N LYS A 318 22.24 -15.72 14.20
CA LYS A 318 21.80 -17.12 14.25
C LYS A 318 21.15 -17.56 12.94
N ALA A 319 20.26 -16.74 12.36
CA ALA A 319 19.64 -17.04 11.07
C ALA A 319 20.67 -17.06 9.91
N THR A 320 21.67 -16.18 9.95
CA THR A 320 22.76 -16.15 8.97
C THR A 320 23.63 -17.40 9.06
N ASN A 321 24.04 -17.76 10.27
CA ASN A 321 24.85 -18.94 10.53
C ASN A 321 24.10 -20.22 10.16
N LEU A 322 22.81 -20.32 10.50
CA LEU A 322 21.97 -21.45 10.10
C LEU A 322 21.81 -21.54 8.57
N ALA A 323 21.66 -20.42 7.87
CA ALA A 323 21.60 -20.40 6.41
C ALA A 323 22.90 -20.87 5.75
N LEU A 324 24.05 -20.49 6.32
CA LEU A 324 25.37 -20.97 5.86
C LEU A 324 25.58 -22.44 6.19
N PHE A 325 25.24 -22.86 7.40
CA PHE A 325 25.28 -24.25 7.82
C PHE A 325 24.47 -25.14 6.88
N SER A 326 23.20 -24.77 6.61
CA SER A 326 22.32 -25.49 5.67
C SER A 326 22.88 -25.48 4.24
N HIS A 327 23.51 -24.37 3.82
CA HIS A 327 24.14 -24.28 2.49
C HIS A 327 25.28 -25.29 2.32
N PHE A 328 26.20 -25.36 3.28
CA PHE A 328 27.34 -26.27 3.23
C PHE A 328 26.95 -27.73 3.46
N THR A 329 25.97 -27.98 4.33
CA THR A 329 25.40 -29.32 4.55
C THR A 329 24.84 -29.89 3.25
N ARG A 330 24.04 -29.11 2.50
CA ARG A 330 23.49 -29.56 1.20
C ARG A 330 24.54 -29.78 0.11
N LYS A 331 25.70 -29.13 0.22
CA LYS A 331 26.84 -29.33 -0.68
C LYS A 331 27.76 -30.47 -0.22
N SER A 332 27.48 -31.13 0.90
CA SER A 332 28.33 -32.17 1.49
C SER A 332 29.77 -31.71 1.76
N GLN A 333 29.93 -30.47 2.24
CA GLN A 333 31.23 -29.87 2.57
C GLN A 333 31.49 -29.90 4.08
N ASP A 334 31.66 -31.10 4.65
CA ASP A 334 31.78 -31.28 6.10
C ASP A 334 33.05 -30.67 6.71
N ASN A 335 34.15 -30.72 5.97
CA ASN A 335 35.41 -30.05 6.32
C ASN A 335 35.23 -28.54 6.56
N VAL A 336 34.39 -27.90 5.75
CA VAL A 336 34.07 -26.48 5.88
C VAL A 336 33.23 -26.24 7.13
N LEU A 337 32.29 -27.13 7.43
CA LEU A 337 31.47 -27.03 8.62
C LEU A 337 32.30 -27.16 9.90
N GLU A 338 33.30 -28.06 9.90
CA GLU A 338 34.27 -28.24 10.99
C GLU A 338 35.07 -26.98 11.29
N GLU A 339 35.41 -26.24 10.24
CA GLU A 339 36.23 -25.06 10.36
C GLU A 339 35.43 -23.79 10.70
N LEU A 340 34.16 -23.71 10.29
CA LEU A 340 33.31 -22.55 10.54
C LEU A 340 32.52 -22.62 11.85
N PHE A 341 32.26 -23.82 12.37
CA PHE A 341 31.38 -24.03 13.51
C PHE A 341 32.00 -25.00 14.49
N SER A 342 31.93 -24.68 15.78
CA SER A 342 32.33 -25.64 16.83
C SER A 342 31.46 -26.91 16.77
N GLN A 343 31.95 -28.02 17.32
CA GLN A 343 31.17 -29.27 17.41
C GLN A 343 29.77 -29.03 18.00
N GLU A 344 29.69 -28.27 19.10
CA GLU A 344 28.42 -27.93 19.76
C GLU A 344 27.50 -27.09 18.86
N GLU A 345 28.04 -26.12 18.12
CA GLU A 345 27.27 -25.32 17.17
C GLU A 345 26.76 -26.17 16.00
N ARG A 346 27.56 -27.11 15.49
CA ARG A 346 27.15 -28.03 14.42
C ARG A 346 25.99 -28.91 14.84
N GLU A 347 26.04 -29.51 16.03
CA GLU A 347 24.94 -30.32 16.57
C GLU A 347 23.67 -29.48 16.76
N ARG A 348 23.83 -28.26 17.30
CA ARG A 348 22.72 -27.31 17.48
C ARG A 348 22.10 -26.91 16.15
N TYR A 349 22.90 -26.58 15.13
CA TYR A 349 22.40 -26.19 13.82
C TYR A 349 21.83 -27.37 13.03
N ARG A 350 22.38 -28.58 13.18
CA ARG A 350 21.82 -29.81 12.61
C ARG A 350 20.40 -30.05 13.12
N SER A 351 20.19 -29.99 14.44
CA SER A 351 18.85 -30.10 15.04
C SER A 351 17.90 -28.99 14.57
N LEU A 352 18.40 -27.77 14.35
CA LEU A 352 17.60 -26.68 13.79
C LEU A 352 17.28 -26.87 12.31
N ASP A 353 18.22 -27.32 11.49
CA ASP A 353 18.03 -27.54 10.05
C ASP A 353 17.06 -28.72 9.78
N GLU A 354 17.06 -29.73 10.65
CA GLU A 354 16.08 -30.83 10.63
C GLU A 354 14.67 -30.37 11.04
N SER A 355 14.56 -29.42 11.97
CA SER A 355 13.27 -28.96 12.52
C SER A 355 12.69 -27.72 11.82
N ILE A 356 13.53 -26.98 11.10
CA ILE A 356 13.21 -25.73 10.40
C ILE A 356 13.60 -25.88 8.94
N ASN A 357 12.65 -25.63 8.04
CA ASN A 357 12.94 -25.54 6.62
C ASN A 357 13.69 -24.24 6.29
N VAL A 358 15.02 -24.33 6.22
CA VAL A 358 15.90 -23.22 5.90
C VAL A 358 15.84 -22.93 4.39
N PRO A 359 15.52 -21.68 3.97
CA PRO A 359 15.54 -21.33 2.55
C PRO A 359 16.98 -21.35 2.01
N THR A 360 17.16 -21.67 0.73
CA THR A 360 18.50 -21.58 0.12
C THR A 360 18.96 -20.12 0.02
N ILE A 361 20.27 -19.87 0.10
CA ILE A 361 20.84 -18.52 -0.10
C ILE A 361 20.45 -17.97 -1.48
N LYS A 362 20.41 -18.83 -2.51
CA LYS A 362 19.93 -18.50 -3.86
C LYS A 362 18.49 -17.97 -3.85
N ARG A 363 17.57 -18.65 -3.15
CA ARG A 363 16.17 -18.22 -3.00
C ARG A 363 16.05 -16.86 -2.32
N MET A 364 16.82 -16.65 -1.25
CA MET A 364 16.84 -15.36 -0.54
C MET A 364 17.34 -14.22 -1.43
N LEU A 365 18.38 -14.49 -2.22
CA LEU A 365 18.95 -13.55 -3.19
C LEU A 365 17.96 -13.19 -4.30
N LEU A 366 17.26 -14.19 -4.84
CA LEU A 366 16.23 -13.99 -5.85
C LEU A 366 15.09 -13.11 -5.29
N LEU A 367 14.64 -13.35 -4.06
CA LEU A 367 13.60 -12.53 -3.44
C LEU A 367 14.03 -11.06 -3.29
N ASP A 368 15.26 -10.80 -2.84
CA ASP A 368 15.81 -9.44 -2.74
C ASP A 368 15.89 -8.75 -4.12
N LYS A 369 16.35 -9.48 -5.16
CA LYS A 369 16.39 -8.97 -6.54
C LYS A 369 14.99 -8.63 -7.07
N ILE A 370 14.01 -9.52 -6.89
CA ILE A 370 12.63 -9.30 -7.35
C ILE A 370 12.04 -8.05 -6.70
N GLU A 371 12.28 -7.85 -5.41
CA GLU A 371 11.76 -6.68 -4.70
C GLU A 371 12.44 -5.38 -5.10
N LYS A 372 13.76 -5.39 -5.34
CA LYS A 372 14.47 -4.24 -5.92
C LYS A 372 13.89 -3.89 -7.29
N LEU A 373 13.67 -4.90 -8.14
CA LEU A 373 13.05 -4.69 -9.45
C LEU A 373 11.61 -4.17 -9.34
N ARG A 374 10.81 -4.61 -8.36
CA ARG A 374 9.46 -4.08 -8.12
C ARG A 374 9.46 -2.60 -7.79
N VAL A 375 10.49 -2.10 -7.12
CA VAL A 375 10.64 -0.66 -6.80
C VAL A 375 10.95 0.15 -8.06
N VAL A 376 11.77 -0.37 -8.96
CA VAL A 376 12.15 0.28 -10.22
C VAL A 376 11.00 0.18 -11.24
N LYS A 377 10.39 -0.99 -11.36
CA LYS A 377 9.37 -1.34 -12.36
C LYS A 377 7.94 -1.32 -11.78
N ARG A 378 7.60 -0.32 -10.94
CA ARG A 378 6.27 -0.21 -10.29
C ARG A 378 5.10 -0.19 -11.25
N ALA A 379 5.31 0.34 -12.46
CA ALA A 379 4.29 0.42 -13.50
C ALA A 379 4.01 -0.94 -14.15
N TYR A 380 4.90 -1.93 -14.02
CA TYR A 380 4.79 -3.20 -14.71
C TYR A 380 4.28 -4.30 -13.79
N LEU A 381 3.50 -5.21 -14.35
CA LEU A 381 2.96 -6.33 -13.59
C LEU A 381 3.97 -7.48 -13.54
N PRO A 382 4.28 -8.05 -12.36
CA PRO A 382 5.18 -9.18 -12.29
C PRO A 382 4.50 -10.42 -12.90
N ILE A 383 5.32 -11.25 -13.55
CA ILE A 383 4.93 -12.49 -14.21
C ILE A 383 5.51 -13.65 -13.41
N TRP A 384 4.66 -14.60 -13.08
CA TRP A 384 5.00 -15.80 -12.31
C TRP A 384 4.57 -17.04 -13.07
N LYS A 385 5.35 -18.12 -13.02
CA LYS A 385 5.00 -19.40 -13.65
C LYS A 385 4.72 -20.44 -12.59
N CYS A 386 3.48 -20.91 -12.48
CA CYS A 386 3.12 -21.90 -11.47
C CYS A 386 4.01 -23.15 -11.59
N GLN A 387 4.64 -23.58 -10.49
CA GLN A 387 5.52 -24.75 -10.53
C GLN A 387 4.80 -26.05 -10.84
N LEU A 388 3.51 -26.18 -10.44
CA LEU A 388 2.73 -27.40 -10.68
C LEU A 388 2.20 -27.44 -12.12
N CYS A 389 1.26 -26.56 -12.47
CA CYS A 389 0.58 -26.62 -13.78
C CYS A 389 1.28 -25.82 -14.90
N LYS A 390 2.43 -25.19 -14.62
CA LYS A 390 3.23 -24.38 -15.56
C LYS A 390 2.50 -23.18 -16.17
N THR A 391 1.29 -22.85 -15.71
CA THR A 391 0.53 -21.68 -16.16
C THR A 391 1.22 -20.39 -15.74
N THR A 392 1.36 -19.47 -16.69
CA THR A 392 1.90 -18.13 -16.45
C THR A 392 0.80 -17.19 -15.95
N ILE A 393 1.04 -16.54 -14.82
CA ILE A 393 0.10 -15.63 -14.17
C ILE A 393 0.71 -14.25 -14.11
N LYS A 394 -0.04 -13.28 -14.64
CA LYS A 394 0.32 -11.88 -14.63
C LYS A 394 -0.40 -11.17 -13.48
N GLY A 395 0.34 -10.43 -12.67
CA GLY A 395 -0.24 -9.43 -11.77
C GLY A 395 0.11 -9.58 -10.30
N ILE A 396 -0.72 -8.98 -9.46
CA ILE A 396 -0.50 -8.86 -8.01
C ILE A 396 -0.75 -10.19 -7.27
N LEU A 397 -0.28 -10.26 -6.03
CA LEU A 397 -0.39 -11.42 -5.14
C LEU A 397 -1.79 -12.06 -5.09
N VAL A 398 -2.87 -11.25 -5.16
CA VAL A 398 -4.24 -11.75 -5.12
C VAL A 398 -4.54 -12.73 -6.27
N PHE A 399 -3.96 -12.54 -7.45
CA PHE A 399 -4.16 -13.45 -8.57
C PHE A 399 -3.43 -14.78 -8.37
N LEU A 400 -2.22 -14.74 -7.79
CA LEU A 400 -1.47 -15.93 -7.42
C LEU A 400 -2.25 -16.75 -6.38
N LEU A 401 -2.72 -16.11 -5.31
CA LEU A 401 -3.51 -16.76 -4.26
C LEU A 401 -4.82 -17.35 -4.80
N ARG A 402 -5.50 -16.66 -5.73
CA ARG A 402 -6.69 -17.22 -6.38
C ARG A 402 -6.36 -18.47 -7.19
N HIS A 403 -5.24 -18.47 -7.90
CA HIS A 403 -4.81 -19.64 -8.67
C HIS A 403 -4.41 -20.82 -7.78
N ILE A 404 -3.82 -20.56 -6.60
CA ILE A 404 -3.48 -21.63 -5.64
C ILE A 404 -4.70 -22.48 -5.28
N GLY A 405 -5.85 -21.87 -5.00
CA GLY A 405 -7.07 -22.66 -4.72
C GLY A 405 -7.69 -23.35 -5.95
N GLN A 406 -7.05 -23.30 -7.11
CA GLN A 406 -7.36 -24.23 -8.21
C GLN A 406 -6.65 -25.58 -8.01
N HIS A 407 -5.53 -25.59 -7.29
CA HIS A 407 -4.75 -26.79 -6.95
C HIS A 407 -5.07 -27.31 -5.56
N GLU A 408 -5.30 -26.40 -4.60
CA GLU A 408 -5.62 -26.71 -3.22
C GLU A 408 -7.14 -26.70 -3.02
N ASP A 409 -7.67 -27.69 -2.31
CA ASP A 409 -9.11 -27.85 -2.05
C ASP A 409 -9.57 -26.94 -0.89
N LEU A 410 -9.45 -25.62 -1.10
CA LEU A 410 -9.70 -24.61 -0.07
C LEU A 410 -11.20 -24.34 0.08
N PRO A 411 -11.82 -24.75 1.21
CA PRO A 411 -13.27 -24.66 1.39
C PRO A 411 -13.80 -23.22 1.33
N CYS A 412 -14.77 -22.99 0.46
CA CYS A 412 -15.64 -21.82 0.48
C CYS A 412 -17.11 -22.29 0.57
N TYR A 413 -17.67 -22.31 1.77
CA TYR A 413 -19.06 -22.72 2.00
C TYR A 413 -20.04 -21.60 1.63
N CYS A 414 -21.19 -21.97 1.05
CA CYS A 414 -22.31 -21.04 0.95
C CYS A 414 -22.83 -20.72 2.35
N PHE A 415 -23.14 -19.45 2.62
CA PHE A 415 -23.66 -18.98 3.91
C PHE A 415 -25.16 -18.70 3.89
N ILE A 416 -25.87 -19.16 2.84
CA ILE A 416 -27.33 -19.04 2.73
C ILE A 416 -27.97 -20.25 3.38
N ASP A 417 -28.93 -20.03 4.28
CA ASP A 417 -29.63 -21.08 5.01
C ASP A 417 -30.27 -22.09 4.04
N GLY A 418 -30.03 -23.38 4.29
CA GLY A 418 -30.49 -24.47 3.44
C GLY A 418 -29.64 -24.72 2.18
N CYS A 419 -28.49 -24.06 2.02
CA CYS A 419 -27.56 -24.31 0.91
C CYS A 419 -26.24 -24.92 1.36
N ASP A 420 -26.10 -26.24 1.24
CA ASP A 420 -24.90 -26.98 1.64
C ASP A 420 -23.82 -27.02 0.53
N LYS A 421 -23.85 -26.06 -0.40
CA LYS A 421 -22.92 -26.04 -1.53
C LYS A 421 -21.50 -25.69 -1.06
N TYR A 422 -20.58 -26.61 -1.34
CA TYR A 422 -19.14 -26.46 -1.21
C TYR A 422 -18.51 -26.00 -2.53
N LEU A 423 -17.62 -25.00 -2.46
CA LEU A 423 -16.96 -24.43 -3.63
C LEU A 423 -15.45 -24.27 -3.38
N LYS A 424 -14.65 -24.53 -4.41
CA LYS A 424 -13.17 -24.56 -4.32
C LYS A 424 -12.50 -23.18 -4.34
N SER A 425 -13.25 -22.12 -4.64
CA SER A 425 -12.68 -20.77 -4.74
C SER A 425 -13.68 -19.67 -4.44
N GLU A 426 -13.16 -18.55 -3.95
CA GLU A 426 -13.93 -17.32 -3.71
C GLU A 426 -14.71 -16.87 -4.95
N GLY A 427 -14.11 -16.94 -6.14
CA GLY A 427 -14.79 -16.59 -7.39
C GLY A 427 -15.96 -17.52 -7.71
N SER A 428 -15.83 -18.80 -7.39
CA SER A 428 -16.91 -19.78 -7.57
C SER A 428 -18.04 -19.55 -6.58
N LEU A 429 -17.73 -19.16 -5.33
CA LEU A 429 -18.71 -18.74 -4.32
C LEU A 429 -19.52 -17.53 -4.77
N VAL A 430 -18.86 -16.47 -5.23
CA VAL A 430 -19.57 -15.27 -5.71
C VAL A 430 -20.48 -15.61 -6.89
N LYS A 431 -20.00 -16.42 -7.85
CA LYS A 431 -20.82 -16.87 -8.99
C LYS A 431 -22.00 -17.75 -8.54
N HIS A 432 -21.79 -18.61 -7.55
CA HIS A 432 -22.86 -19.44 -6.99
C HIS A 432 -23.94 -18.61 -6.31
N LEU A 433 -23.56 -17.65 -5.46
CA LEU A 433 -24.49 -16.71 -4.81
C LEU A 433 -25.31 -15.95 -5.87
N GLN A 434 -24.67 -15.51 -6.94
CA GLN A 434 -25.35 -14.83 -8.04
C GLN A 434 -26.33 -15.76 -8.79
N CYS A 435 -25.92 -16.97 -9.16
CA CYS A 435 -26.72 -17.84 -10.03
C CYS A 435 -27.82 -18.63 -9.31
N PHE A 436 -27.60 -19.01 -8.05
CA PHE A 436 -28.49 -19.92 -7.32
C PHE A 436 -29.29 -19.21 -6.22
N HIS A 437 -28.82 -18.06 -5.75
CA HIS A 437 -29.50 -17.27 -4.73
C HIS A 437 -29.95 -15.90 -5.23
N ASN A 438 -29.70 -15.57 -6.50
CA ASN A 438 -29.92 -14.24 -7.09
C ASN A 438 -29.34 -13.10 -6.22
N LEU A 439 -28.28 -13.40 -5.47
CA LEU A 439 -27.73 -12.51 -4.46
C LEU A 439 -26.44 -11.89 -4.99
N MET A 440 -26.54 -10.67 -5.52
CA MET A 440 -25.36 -9.90 -5.89
C MET A 440 -24.78 -9.18 -4.67
N VAL A 441 -23.48 -8.89 -4.69
CA VAL A 441 -22.81 -8.16 -3.59
C VAL A 441 -23.51 -6.85 -3.19
N PRO A 442 -24.04 -6.03 -4.12
CA PRO A 442 -24.79 -4.82 -3.75
C PRO A 442 -26.13 -5.08 -3.05
N ASP A 443 -26.71 -6.26 -3.23
CA ASP A 443 -28.02 -6.66 -2.70
C ASP A 443 -27.90 -7.44 -1.39
N MET A 444 -26.66 -7.77 -0.97
CA MET A 444 -26.38 -8.41 0.31
C MET A 444 -26.74 -7.47 1.46
N ASN A 445 -27.34 -8.01 2.52
CA ASN A 445 -27.41 -7.28 3.78
C ASN A 445 -26.03 -7.23 4.47
N SER A 446 -25.90 -6.42 5.53
CA SER A 446 -24.65 -6.27 6.29
C SER A 446 -24.06 -7.62 6.73
N TYR A 447 -24.89 -8.51 7.29
CA TYR A 447 -24.48 -9.83 7.77
C TYR A 447 -23.89 -10.70 6.64
N GLN A 448 -24.60 -10.82 5.52
CA GLN A 448 -24.17 -11.59 4.35
C GLN A 448 -22.87 -11.05 3.75
N TYR A 449 -22.76 -9.72 3.64
CA TYR A 449 -21.54 -9.07 3.15
C TYR A 449 -20.33 -9.37 4.05
N HIS A 450 -20.53 -9.31 5.38
CA HIS A 450 -19.49 -9.64 6.35
C HIS A 450 -19.09 -11.11 6.27
N ARG A 451 -20.04 -12.04 6.15
CA ARG A 451 -19.75 -13.47 5.96
C ARG A 451 -18.95 -13.74 4.69
N LEU A 452 -19.34 -13.15 3.56
CA LEU A 452 -18.57 -13.28 2.32
C LEU A 452 -17.14 -12.77 2.48
N ARG A 453 -16.96 -11.66 3.20
CA ARG A 453 -15.64 -11.09 3.48
C ARG A 453 -14.79 -11.98 4.37
N GLU A 454 -15.36 -12.55 5.42
CA GLU A 454 -14.69 -13.51 6.30
C GLU A 454 -14.20 -14.72 5.51
N ILE A 455 -15.07 -15.32 4.67
CA ILE A 455 -14.69 -16.44 3.81
C ILE A 455 -13.55 -16.06 2.87
N ARG A 456 -13.61 -14.87 2.25
CA ARG A 456 -12.54 -14.39 1.38
C ARG A 456 -11.22 -14.19 2.12
N GLU A 457 -11.24 -13.59 3.30
CA GLU A 457 -10.04 -13.37 4.11
C GLU A 457 -9.43 -14.69 4.59
N THR A 458 -10.27 -15.64 5.00
CA THR A 458 -9.85 -17.01 5.33
C THR A 458 -9.24 -17.71 4.14
N TYR A 459 -9.92 -17.72 2.98
CA TYR A 459 -9.40 -18.31 1.74
C TYR A 459 -8.03 -17.74 1.35
N LEU A 460 -7.86 -16.41 1.39
CA LEU A 460 -6.60 -15.76 1.05
C LEU A 460 -5.49 -16.06 2.07
N ARG A 461 -5.84 -16.19 3.35
CA ARG A 461 -4.92 -16.59 4.43
C ARG A 461 -4.45 -18.02 4.23
N GLU A 462 -5.38 -18.95 3.99
CA GLU A 462 -5.07 -20.35 3.75
C GLU A 462 -4.26 -20.53 2.46
N SER A 463 -4.67 -19.90 1.36
CA SER A 463 -3.91 -19.90 0.09
C SER A 463 -2.46 -19.44 0.26
N ARG A 464 -2.20 -18.50 1.19
CA ARG A 464 -0.86 -17.95 1.39
C ARG A 464 0.12 -18.99 1.94
N LYS A 465 -0.35 -19.99 2.69
CA LYS A 465 0.50 -21.09 3.19
C LYS A 465 1.17 -21.86 2.06
N TYR A 466 0.55 -21.88 0.89
CA TYR A 466 1.02 -22.61 -0.29
C TYR A 466 1.74 -21.71 -1.29
N LEU A 467 1.92 -20.41 -1.01
CA LEU A 467 2.46 -19.48 -2.00
C LEU A 467 3.84 -19.89 -2.48
N ASP A 468 4.69 -20.35 -1.55
CA ASP A 468 6.06 -20.73 -1.84
C ASP A 468 6.16 -22.08 -2.59
N ARG A 469 5.17 -22.96 -2.41
CA ARG A 469 5.03 -24.23 -3.17
C ARG A 469 4.73 -24.00 -4.64
N TYR A 470 3.84 -23.06 -4.95
CA TYR A 470 3.38 -22.82 -6.33
C TYR A 470 4.13 -21.68 -7.01
N PHE A 471 4.51 -20.66 -6.26
CA PHE A 471 5.14 -19.42 -6.74
C PHE A 471 6.37 -19.02 -5.91
N PRO A 472 7.37 -19.91 -5.80
CA PRO A 472 8.63 -19.55 -5.17
C PRO A 472 9.38 -18.45 -5.95
N PRO A 473 10.36 -17.75 -5.37
CA PRO A 473 11.15 -16.74 -6.09
C PRO A 473 11.74 -17.22 -7.43
N GLU A 474 12.11 -18.49 -7.53
CA GLU A 474 12.61 -19.16 -8.74
C GLU A 474 11.58 -19.21 -9.87
N SER A 475 10.28 -19.14 -9.54
CA SER A 475 9.19 -19.15 -10.51
C SER A 475 8.89 -17.77 -11.11
N PHE A 476 9.57 -16.73 -10.65
CA PHE A 476 9.47 -15.40 -11.21
C PHE A 476 10.08 -15.37 -12.60
N VAL A 477 9.28 -15.04 -13.61
CA VAL A 477 9.73 -14.97 -15.00
C VAL A 477 10.28 -13.60 -15.34
N GLY A 478 9.62 -12.54 -14.86
CA GLY A 478 9.96 -11.17 -15.24
C GLY A 478 8.82 -10.19 -14.98
N PHE A 479 8.87 -9.06 -15.65
CA PHE A 479 7.79 -8.08 -15.66
C PHE A 479 7.16 -8.10 -17.04
N CYS A 480 5.83 -7.95 -17.10
CA CYS A 480 5.13 -7.81 -18.36
C CYS A 480 5.52 -6.47 -18.98
N ASP A 481 5.90 -6.45 -20.26
CA ASP A 481 6.26 -5.20 -20.97
C ASP A 481 5.07 -4.25 -21.13
N GLN A 482 3.86 -4.80 -21.05
CA GLN A 482 2.67 -4.00 -20.85
C GLN A 482 2.73 -3.35 -19.48
N LYS A 483 3.13 -2.06 -19.47
CA LYS A 483 2.82 -1.15 -18.38
C LYS A 483 1.35 -1.35 -18.02
N ARG A 484 1.05 -1.38 -16.73
CA ARG A 484 -0.32 -1.32 -16.23
C ARG A 484 -0.95 -0.10 -16.87
N ARG A 485 -1.71 -0.34 -17.95
CA ARG A 485 -2.29 0.72 -18.77
C ARG A 485 -3.11 1.57 -17.82
N ASP A 486 -2.61 2.75 -17.51
CA ASP A 486 -3.44 3.71 -16.84
C ASP A 486 -4.49 4.07 -17.86
N ARG A 487 -5.75 3.71 -17.59
CA ARG A 487 -6.88 4.09 -18.46
C ARG A 487 -6.87 5.59 -18.70
N ALA A 488 -6.26 6.33 -17.77
CA ALA A 488 -6.00 7.75 -17.90
C ALA A 488 -5.32 8.19 -19.20
N ASN A 489 -4.40 7.38 -19.73
CA ASN A 489 -3.61 7.78 -20.90
C ASN A 489 -4.42 7.73 -22.20
N PHE A 490 -5.51 6.95 -22.20
CA PHE A 490 -6.39 6.78 -23.35
C PHE A 490 -7.57 7.74 -23.29
N GLU A 491 -7.82 8.40 -22.17
CA GLU A 491 -8.87 9.41 -22.02
C GLU A 491 -8.32 10.78 -22.43
N ASP A 492 -9.14 11.60 -23.07
CA ASP A 492 -8.80 13.01 -23.25
C ASP A 492 -8.61 13.72 -21.91
N SER A 493 -7.70 14.69 -21.88
CA SER A 493 -7.48 15.53 -20.71
C SER A 493 -8.51 16.65 -20.62
N GLU A 494 -9.16 17.02 -21.72
CA GLU A 494 -10.15 18.09 -21.75
C GLU A 494 -11.56 17.56 -21.54
N CYS A 495 -12.32 18.19 -20.65
CA CYS A 495 -13.72 17.85 -20.46
C CYS A 495 -14.55 18.39 -21.62
N ARG A 496 -15.17 17.52 -22.42
CA ARG A 496 -16.03 17.87 -23.56
C ARG A 496 -17.18 18.82 -23.21
N LYS A 497 -17.69 18.76 -21.96
CA LYS A 497 -18.83 19.60 -21.54
C LYS A 497 -18.44 21.03 -21.17
N CYS A 498 -17.25 21.25 -20.59
CA CYS A 498 -16.88 22.57 -20.05
C CYS A 498 -15.51 23.08 -20.49
N GLY A 499 -14.79 22.34 -21.34
CA GLY A 499 -13.45 22.71 -21.82
C GLY A 499 -12.35 22.66 -20.76
N LYS A 500 -12.65 22.20 -19.53
CA LYS A 500 -11.64 22.21 -18.46
C LYS A 500 -10.62 21.09 -18.68
N MET A 501 -9.34 21.47 -18.70
CA MET A 501 -8.21 20.54 -18.69
C MET A 501 -8.02 19.90 -17.31
N VAL A 502 -8.02 18.57 -17.28
CA VAL A 502 -7.90 17.74 -16.08
C VAL A 502 -6.95 16.57 -16.36
N GLU A 503 -5.71 16.72 -15.90
CA GLU A 503 -4.61 15.79 -16.24
C GLU A 503 -4.76 14.39 -15.64
N SER A 504 -5.17 14.29 -14.37
CA SER A 504 -5.22 13.00 -13.68
C SER A 504 -6.58 12.32 -13.83
N ALA A 505 -6.62 11.01 -14.08
CA ALA A 505 -7.88 10.25 -14.15
C ALA A 505 -8.69 10.31 -12.84
N THR A 506 -8.03 10.45 -11.70
CA THR A 506 -8.68 10.63 -10.40
C THR A 506 -9.43 11.97 -10.37
N SER A 507 -8.76 13.04 -10.78
CA SER A 507 -9.35 14.38 -10.91
C SER A 507 -10.46 14.41 -11.95
N ARG A 508 -10.32 13.68 -13.07
CA ARG A 508 -11.37 13.56 -14.11
C ARG A 508 -12.63 12.93 -13.57
N ARG A 509 -12.53 11.81 -12.85
CA ARG A 509 -13.69 11.19 -12.19
C ARG A 509 -14.34 12.12 -11.18
N GLN A 510 -13.56 12.84 -10.39
CA GLN A 510 -14.10 13.84 -9.46
C GLN A 510 -14.76 15.01 -10.21
N HIS A 511 -14.20 15.42 -11.33
CA HIS A 511 -14.75 16.46 -12.19
C HIS A 511 -16.09 16.03 -12.80
N VAL A 512 -16.17 14.82 -13.37
CA VAL A 512 -17.43 14.23 -13.87
C VAL A 512 -18.46 14.14 -12.76
N ALA A 513 -18.07 13.71 -11.55
CA ALA A 513 -18.99 13.65 -10.41
C ALA A 513 -19.65 15.00 -10.11
N GLY A 514 -18.92 16.12 -10.25
CA GLY A 514 -19.49 17.47 -10.14
C GLY A 514 -20.48 17.79 -11.25
N HIS A 515 -20.24 17.34 -12.48
CA HIS A 515 -21.15 17.57 -13.60
C HIS A 515 -22.44 16.77 -13.55
N ILE A 516 -22.41 15.55 -13.03
CA ILE A 516 -23.59 14.69 -12.87
C ILE A 516 -24.23 14.83 -11.48
N SER A 517 -23.75 15.78 -10.67
CA SER A 517 -24.17 15.97 -9.27
C SER A 517 -24.17 14.67 -8.45
N ALA A 518 -23.25 13.75 -8.76
CA ALA A 518 -23.13 12.50 -8.04
C ALA A 518 -22.55 12.80 -6.66
N LEU A 519 -23.39 12.70 -5.64
CA LEU A 519 -23.03 12.82 -4.24
C LEU A 519 -23.75 11.71 -3.47
N PHE A 520 -23.25 11.37 -2.29
CA PHE A 520 -23.94 10.49 -1.36
C PHE A 520 -23.91 11.09 0.05
N GLU A 521 -24.96 10.83 0.82
CA GLU A 521 -25.11 11.31 2.19
C GLU A 521 -24.08 10.70 3.14
N CYS A 522 -23.82 11.39 4.25
CA CYS A 522 -22.97 10.87 5.29
C CYS A 522 -23.67 9.69 5.98
N VAL A 523 -22.94 8.59 6.15
CA VAL A 523 -23.46 7.35 6.76
C VAL A 523 -23.63 7.42 8.28
N LEU A 524 -23.29 8.57 8.89
CA LEU A 524 -23.46 8.77 10.32
C LEU A 524 -24.83 9.39 10.57
N THR A 525 -25.63 8.71 11.39
CA THR A 525 -27.00 9.11 11.73
C THR A 525 -27.06 10.58 12.16
N GLY A 526 -27.95 11.34 11.52
CA GLY A 526 -28.15 12.78 11.79
C GLY A 526 -27.22 13.72 11.02
N CYS A 527 -26.36 13.21 10.13
CA CYS A 527 -25.52 14.06 9.29
C CYS A 527 -25.99 14.12 7.84
N ASN A 528 -26.58 15.26 7.44
CA ASN A 528 -27.08 15.48 6.07
C ASN A 528 -25.98 15.96 5.09
N PHE A 529 -24.71 15.75 5.42
CA PHE A 529 -23.62 16.22 4.56
C PHE A 529 -23.51 15.35 3.30
N LEU A 530 -23.66 15.97 2.14
CA LEU A 530 -23.45 15.32 0.85
C LEU A 530 -21.97 15.33 0.48
N ALA A 531 -21.40 14.15 0.26
CA ALA A 531 -19.99 13.96 -0.03
C ALA A 531 -19.75 13.26 -1.37
N THR A 532 -18.60 13.56 -1.98
CA THR A 532 -17.96 12.69 -2.95
C THR A 532 -17.09 11.68 -2.22
N THR A 533 -16.60 10.65 -2.92
CA THR A 533 -15.64 9.69 -2.33
C THR A 533 -14.38 10.35 -1.79
N PHE A 534 -13.97 11.49 -2.35
CA PHE A 534 -12.76 12.22 -1.95
C PHE A 534 -12.99 13.13 -0.75
N THR A 535 -14.16 13.77 -0.67
CA THR A 535 -14.48 14.69 0.42
C THR A 535 -14.97 13.96 1.67
N PHE A 536 -15.54 12.76 1.52
CA PHE A 536 -16.08 11.97 2.63
C PHE A 536 -15.06 11.73 3.76
N SER A 537 -13.84 11.27 3.44
CA SER A 537 -12.81 11.03 4.48
C SER A 537 -12.38 12.30 5.22
N LYS A 538 -12.36 13.45 4.53
CA LYS A 538 -12.05 14.74 5.15
C LYS A 538 -13.20 15.20 6.05
N HIS A 539 -14.43 15.04 5.58
CA HIS A 539 -15.64 15.33 6.34
C HIS A 539 -15.69 14.48 7.62
N LEU A 540 -15.51 13.17 7.51
CA LEU A 540 -15.51 12.24 8.65
C LEU A 540 -14.49 12.66 9.73
N LYS A 541 -13.29 13.07 9.30
CA LYS A 541 -12.24 13.53 10.22
C LYS A 541 -12.56 14.88 10.86
N ARG A 542 -13.14 15.83 10.12
CA ARG A 542 -13.35 17.21 10.59
C ARG A 542 -14.62 17.40 11.41
N VAL A 543 -15.71 16.76 10.97
CA VAL A 543 -17.04 16.93 11.56
C VAL A 543 -17.30 15.90 12.65
N HIS A 544 -16.83 14.66 12.44
CA HIS A 544 -17.12 13.55 13.36
C HIS A 544 -15.91 13.07 14.14
N SER A 545 -14.72 13.63 13.90
CA SER A 545 -13.47 13.17 14.51
C SER A 545 -13.18 11.67 14.33
N LYS A 546 -13.81 11.03 13.33
CA LYS A 546 -13.69 9.59 13.02
C LYS A 546 -12.81 9.37 11.79
N LYS A 547 -12.24 8.18 11.66
CA LYS A 547 -11.62 7.65 10.44
C LYS A 547 -12.49 6.51 9.88
N LEU A 548 -12.29 6.13 8.62
CA LEU A 548 -13.03 5.01 7.99
C LEU A 548 -12.94 3.69 8.76
N LYS A 549 -11.85 3.47 9.50
CA LYS A 549 -11.64 2.28 10.34
C LYS A 549 -12.38 2.33 11.70
N ASP A 550 -12.88 3.50 12.07
CA ASP A 550 -13.62 3.75 13.32
C ASP A 550 -15.14 3.71 13.07
N LEU A 551 -15.57 3.47 11.83
CA LEU A 551 -16.97 3.23 11.48
C LEU A 551 -17.43 1.88 12.02
N THR A 552 -18.69 1.79 12.43
CA THR A 552 -19.32 0.49 12.76
C THR A 552 -19.40 -0.40 11.53
N LYS A 553 -19.74 -1.68 11.72
CA LYS A 553 -19.89 -2.64 10.61
C LYS A 553 -20.96 -2.17 9.63
N GLU A 554 -22.07 -1.66 10.18
CA GLU A 554 -23.23 -1.15 9.46
C GLU A 554 -22.89 0.14 8.71
N GLU A 555 -22.30 1.14 9.39
CA GLU A 555 -21.86 2.41 8.79
C GLU A 555 -20.85 2.16 7.64
N LEU A 556 -19.90 1.24 7.85
CA LEU A 556 -18.90 0.88 6.84
C LEU A 556 -19.52 0.16 5.63
N PHE A 557 -20.52 -0.68 5.86
CA PHE A 557 -21.27 -1.35 4.80
C PHE A 557 -22.02 -0.32 3.95
N GLU A 558 -22.80 0.57 4.58
CA GLU A 558 -23.52 1.65 3.89
C GLU A 558 -22.57 2.53 3.07
N TYR A 559 -21.42 2.91 3.65
CA TYR A 559 -20.43 3.74 2.96
C TYR A 559 -19.91 3.05 1.69
N LYS A 560 -19.62 1.75 1.77
CA LYS A 560 -19.13 0.98 0.64
C LYS A 560 -20.19 0.82 -0.45
N THR A 561 -21.43 0.59 -0.06
CA THR A 561 -22.57 0.50 -0.97
C THR A 561 -22.78 1.84 -1.68
N ALA A 562 -22.82 2.96 -0.95
CA ALA A 562 -22.91 4.31 -1.50
C ALA A 562 -21.74 4.63 -2.43
N ARG A 563 -20.51 4.31 -2.01
CA ARG A 563 -19.30 4.49 -2.82
C ARG A 563 -19.32 3.67 -4.10
N LEU A 564 -19.82 2.44 -4.06
CA LEU A 564 -19.92 1.57 -5.24
C LEU A 564 -20.93 2.16 -6.25
N LYS A 565 -22.11 2.57 -5.77
CA LYS A 565 -23.13 3.27 -6.58
C LYS A 565 -22.56 4.53 -7.22
N PHE A 566 -21.90 5.39 -6.44
CA PHE A 566 -21.20 6.59 -6.92
C PHE A 566 -20.17 6.24 -8.02
N THR A 567 -19.29 5.26 -7.76
CA THR A 567 -18.22 4.90 -8.70
C THR A 567 -18.78 4.38 -10.01
N LYS A 568 -19.86 3.59 -9.95
CA LYS A 568 -20.57 3.08 -11.13
C LYS A 568 -21.17 4.24 -11.94
N ALA A 569 -21.89 5.16 -11.29
CA ALA A 569 -22.48 6.32 -11.96
C ALA A 569 -21.42 7.18 -12.65
N VAL A 570 -20.33 7.51 -11.95
CA VAL A 570 -19.22 8.31 -12.50
C VAL A 570 -18.54 7.60 -13.66
N ASN A 571 -18.24 6.30 -13.55
CA ASN A 571 -17.57 5.55 -14.62
C ASN A 571 -18.47 5.39 -15.86
N ASN A 572 -19.79 5.28 -15.68
CA ASN A 572 -20.72 5.21 -16.80
C ASN A 572 -20.78 6.54 -17.56
N ALA A 573 -20.76 7.68 -16.84
CA ALA A 573 -20.74 9.00 -17.46
C ALA A 573 -19.36 9.38 -18.02
N LEU A 574 -18.27 8.82 -17.49
CA LEU A 574 -16.90 9.25 -17.81
C LEU A 574 -16.61 9.40 -19.32
N PRO A 575 -16.98 8.46 -20.21
CA PRO A 575 -16.69 8.56 -21.64
C PRO A 575 -17.40 9.74 -22.35
N ASP A 576 -18.53 10.22 -21.82
CA ASP A 576 -19.26 11.35 -22.40
C ASP A 576 -18.55 12.69 -22.16
N TYR A 577 -17.79 12.75 -21.06
CA TYR A 577 -17.05 13.94 -20.64
C TYR A 577 -15.60 13.88 -21.07
N PHE A 578 -14.99 12.71 -21.05
CA PHE A 578 -13.59 12.47 -21.43
C PHE A 578 -13.57 11.28 -22.38
N PRO A 579 -13.81 11.51 -23.69
CA PRO A 579 -13.83 10.44 -24.66
C PRO A 579 -12.46 9.76 -24.75
N TYR A 580 -12.47 8.52 -25.22
CA TYR A 580 -11.22 7.83 -25.51
C TYR A 580 -10.59 8.43 -26.77
N LYS A 581 -9.28 8.72 -26.71
CA LYS A 581 -8.47 9.08 -27.87
C LYS A 581 -8.62 7.96 -28.91
N THR A 582 -9.32 8.25 -30.01
CA THR A 582 -9.56 7.31 -31.10
C THR A 582 -8.29 6.99 -31.89
N LYS A 583 -7.26 7.81 -31.71
CA LYS A 583 -5.94 7.64 -32.31
C LYS A 583 -5.01 6.95 -31.32
N ILE A 584 -4.90 5.65 -31.43
CA ILE A 584 -3.56 5.08 -31.40
C ILE A 584 -3.04 5.41 -32.79
N GLU A 585 -2.50 6.61 -32.98
CA GLU A 585 -1.51 6.76 -34.04
C GLU A 585 -0.43 5.74 -33.64
N GLU A 586 -0.32 4.67 -34.44
CA GLU A 586 0.75 3.70 -34.31
C GLU A 586 2.05 4.50 -34.47
N GLU A 587 2.59 5.00 -33.35
CA GLU A 587 3.96 5.47 -33.29
C GLU A 587 4.84 4.23 -33.49
N ASP A 588 5.17 3.99 -34.77
CA ASP A 588 6.17 3.04 -35.25
C ASP A 588 7.56 3.28 -34.62
#